data_AF-A0A2M9JT54-F1
#
_entry.id   AF-A0A2M9JT54-F1
#
_cell.length_a   1.000
_cell.length_b   1.000
_cell.length_c   1.000
_cell.angle_alpha   90.00
_cell.angle_beta   90.00
_cell.angle_gamma   90.00
#
_symmetry.space_group_name_H-M   'P 1'
#
loop_
_entity.id
_entity.type
_entity.pdbx_description
1 polymer ?
#
loop_
_entity_poly.entity_id
_entity_poly.type
_entity_poly.pdbx_seq_one_letter_code
_entity_poly.pdbx_strand_id
1 'polypeptide(L)'
;MSTIDILSPAGDKAGTVELPAEIFDVEKISIPLLHQVVVAQLAAARQGTHKTKRRGEVRGGGRKPYRQKGTGRARQGSTRAPQFAGGGVVHGPQPRDYSQRTPKKMKAAALRHALTDRARNARIHVVTGVVDGGVSTKAAKSLLAKISERKNLLLVIDRADEAALLSARNLPQVHILEPGQLNTYDVLVSDDVVFTQAAFESFVSGPQATDTEGSEA
;
A
#
# COMPACT_ATOMS: atom_id res chain seq x y z
N MET A 1 15.60 -15.53 19.28
CA MET A 1 14.20 -15.18 19.50
C MET A 1 14.16 -13.99 20.43
N SER A 2 13.58 -12.87 19.99
CA SER A 2 13.45 -11.65 20.80
C SER A 2 12.06 -11.61 21.41
N THR A 3 11.97 -11.34 22.71
CA THR A 3 10.72 -11.16 23.45
C THR A 3 10.30 -9.70 23.46
N ILE A 4 9.01 -9.43 23.30
CA ILE A 4 8.42 -8.08 23.39
C ILE A 4 7.33 -8.09 24.46
N ASP A 5 7.24 -7.00 25.22
CA ASP A 5 6.20 -6.80 26.23
C ASP A 5 4.86 -6.48 25.55
N ILE A 6 3.79 -7.11 26.03
CA ILE A 6 2.41 -6.77 25.67
C ILE A 6 1.94 -5.65 26.59
N LEU A 7 1.44 -4.57 26.01
CA LEU A 7 0.92 -3.41 26.74
C LEU A 7 -0.61 -3.45 26.83
N SER A 8 -1.17 -3.08 27.97
CA SER A 8 -2.61 -2.83 28.12
C SER A 8 -3.00 -1.48 27.49
N PRO A 9 -4.29 -1.17 27.29
CA PRO A 9 -4.71 0.15 26.83
C PRO A 9 -4.40 1.28 27.84
N ALA A 10 -4.15 0.92 29.10
CA ALA A 10 -3.62 1.82 30.11
C ALA A 10 -2.10 2.10 29.94
N GLY A 11 -1.38 1.29 29.16
CA GLY A 11 0.07 1.38 28.94
C GLY A 11 0.90 0.54 29.92
N ASP A 12 0.24 -0.29 30.73
CA ASP A 12 0.90 -1.17 31.69
C ASP A 12 1.29 -2.50 31.05
N LYS A 13 2.32 -3.16 31.58
CA LYS A 13 2.73 -4.48 31.08
C LYS A 13 1.68 -5.54 31.44
N ALA A 14 1.06 -6.13 30.43
CA ALA A 14 0.05 -7.19 30.57
C ALA A 14 0.63 -8.60 30.34
N GLY A 15 1.74 -8.72 29.62
CA GLY A 15 2.37 -10.00 29.32
C GLY A 15 3.61 -9.86 28.45
N THR A 16 4.09 -10.97 27.89
CA THR A 16 5.18 -10.99 26.91
C THR A 16 4.81 -11.91 25.75
N VAL A 17 5.33 -11.60 24.57
CA VAL A 17 5.17 -12.42 23.36
C VAL A 17 6.51 -12.62 22.68
N GLU A 18 6.70 -13.80 22.10
CA GLU A 18 7.91 -14.14 21.36
C GLU A 18 7.77 -13.75 19.89
N LEU A 19 8.82 -13.14 19.33
CA LEU A 19 8.92 -12.90 17.89
C LEU A 19 9.60 -14.11 17.21
N PRO A 20 8.90 -14.81 16.29
CA PRO A 20 9.52 -15.87 15.50
C PRO A 20 10.67 -15.36 14.65
N ALA A 21 11.84 -16.00 14.76
CA ALA A 21 13.05 -15.60 14.04
C ALA A 21 12.87 -15.63 12.51
N GLU A 22 12.06 -16.56 12.00
CA GLU A 22 11.80 -16.70 10.56
C GLU A 22 11.14 -15.46 9.91
N ILE A 23 10.41 -14.67 10.70
CA ILE A 23 9.65 -13.51 10.24
C ILE A 23 10.37 -12.21 10.61
N PHE A 24 10.88 -12.14 11.84
CA PHE A 24 11.39 -10.91 12.45
C PHE A 24 12.91 -10.86 12.62
N ASP A 25 13.65 -11.92 12.26
CA ASP A 25 15.11 -11.94 12.36
C ASP A 25 15.78 -12.55 11.11
N VAL A 26 15.52 -11.96 9.95
CA VAL A 26 16.22 -12.33 8.72
C VAL A 26 17.66 -11.80 8.75
N GLU A 27 18.66 -12.67 8.58
CA GLU A 27 20.09 -12.33 8.67
C GLU A 27 20.47 -11.06 7.89
N LYS A 28 20.05 -10.96 6.62
CA LYS A 28 20.41 -9.85 5.73
C LYS A 28 19.19 -9.17 5.13
N ILE A 29 19.04 -7.88 5.44
CA ILE A 29 18.02 -7.02 4.83
C ILE A 29 18.51 -6.56 3.45
N SER A 30 17.82 -6.99 2.40
CA SER A 30 18.10 -6.58 1.01
C SER A 30 17.29 -5.34 0.62
N ILE A 31 17.96 -4.19 0.51
CA ILE A 31 17.38 -2.92 0.04
C ILE A 31 16.88 -3.01 -1.42
N PRO A 32 17.62 -3.62 -2.38
CA PRO A 32 17.13 -3.73 -3.76
C PRO A 32 15.81 -4.50 -3.87
N LEU A 33 15.65 -5.55 -3.05
CA LEU A 33 14.41 -6.33 -2.99
C LEU A 33 13.25 -5.47 -2.47
N LEU A 34 13.46 -4.75 -1.35
CA LEU A 34 12.46 -3.84 -0.79
C LEU A 34 12.04 -2.78 -1.81
N HIS A 35 13.01 -2.13 -2.46
CA HIS A 35 12.77 -1.13 -3.49
C HIS A 35 11.95 -1.69 -4.65
N GLN A 36 12.30 -2.87 -5.18
CA GLN A 36 11.57 -3.47 -6.29
C GLN A 36 10.12 -3.78 -5.94
N VAL A 37 9.86 -4.33 -4.74
CA VAL A 37 8.50 -4.65 -4.29
C VAL A 37 7.68 -3.38 -4.07
N VAL A 38 8.25 -2.36 -3.44
CA VAL A 38 7.58 -1.08 -3.21
C VAL A 38 7.25 -0.37 -4.52
N VAL A 39 8.19 -0.32 -5.47
CA VAL A 39 7.94 0.27 -6.79
C VAL A 39 6.84 -0.48 -7.52
N ALA A 40 6.81 -1.82 -7.44
CA ALA A 40 5.73 -2.60 -8.03
C ALA A 40 4.37 -2.34 -7.37
N GLN A 41 4.32 -2.16 -6.04
CA GLN A 41 3.10 -1.80 -5.31
C GLN A 41 2.59 -0.41 -5.71
N LEU A 42 3.47 0.59 -5.75
CA LEU A 42 3.13 1.95 -6.17
C LEU A 42 2.71 2.02 -7.63
N ALA A 43 3.34 1.22 -8.50
CA ALA A 43 2.95 1.10 -9.90
C ALA A 43 1.56 0.48 -10.06
N ALA A 44 1.22 -0.54 -9.26
CA ALA A 44 -0.11 -1.16 -9.27
C ALA A 44 -1.20 -0.21 -8.72
N ALA A 45 -0.88 0.68 -7.78
CA ALA A 45 -1.81 1.70 -7.29
C ALA A 45 -2.12 2.79 -8.33
N ARG A 46 -1.32 2.91 -9.40
CA ARG A 46 -1.49 3.93 -10.44
C ARG A 46 -2.59 3.53 -11.43
N GLN A 47 -3.70 4.27 -11.43
CA GLN A 47 -4.88 4.00 -12.26
C GLN A 47 -4.66 4.08 -13.78
N GLY A 48 -3.71 4.90 -14.25
CA GLY A 48 -3.39 4.98 -15.68
C GLY A 48 -4.46 5.59 -16.60
N THR A 49 -5.42 6.34 -16.06
CA THR A 49 -6.58 6.92 -16.78
C THR A 49 -6.28 8.21 -17.57
N HIS A 50 -5.15 8.26 -18.27
CA HIS A 50 -4.77 9.40 -19.11
C HIS A 50 -4.88 9.08 -20.59
N LYS A 51 -5.51 9.98 -21.37
CA LYS A 51 -5.67 9.81 -22.82
C LYS A 51 -5.59 11.15 -23.55
N THR A 52 -4.81 11.19 -24.63
CA THR A 52 -4.90 12.24 -25.66
C THR A 52 -5.52 11.70 -26.95
N LYS A 53 -6.25 12.55 -27.67
CA LYS A 53 -6.79 12.21 -28.99
C LYS A 53 -5.69 12.18 -30.04
N ARG A 54 -5.54 11.03 -30.71
CA ARG A 54 -4.72 10.91 -31.92
C ARG A 54 -5.40 11.61 -33.09
N ARG A 55 -4.66 11.84 -34.19
CA ARG A 55 -5.16 12.50 -35.39
C ARG A 55 -6.53 11.96 -35.88
N GLY A 56 -6.75 10.65 -35.83
CA GLY A 56 -8.00 10.02 -36.26
C GLY A 56 -9.17 10.17 -35.28
N GLU A 57 -8.89 10.49 -34.01
CA GLU A 57 -9.91 10.66 -32.97
C GLU A 57 -10.38 12.13 -32.85
N VAL A 58 -9.67 13.07 -33.49
CA VAL A 58 -10.03 14.49 -33.51
C VAL A 58 -11.05 14.76 -34.63
N ARG A 59 -12.17 15.39 -34.30
CA ARG A 59 -13.29 15.66 -35.23
C ARG A 59 -12.85 16.46 -36.47
N GLY A 60 -13.13 15.95 -37.67
CA GLY A 60 -12.90 16.63 -38.94
C GLY A 60 -11.61 16.17 -39.66
N GLY A 61 -11.11 16.98 -40.60
CA GLY A 61 -9.85 16.67 -41.31
C GLY A 61 -9.92 15.54 -42.35
N GLY A 62 -11.12 15.08 -42.71
CA GLY A 62 -11.36 14.04 -43.72
C GLY A 62 -11.27 14.53 -45.18
N ARG A 63 -11.21 15.84 -45.41
CA ARG A 63 -11.00 16.43 -46.74
C ARG A 63 -9.61 17.08 -46.81
N LYS A 64 -8.94 16.89 -47.95
CA LYS A 64 -7.69 17.57 -48.26
C LYS A 64 -7.92 19.10 -48.33
N PRO A 65 -7.14 19.94 -47.62
CA PRO A 65 -7.39 21.38 -47.58
C PRO A 65 -7.34 22.08 -48.94
N TYR A 66 -6.46 21.64 -49.84
CA TYR A 66 -6.31 22.19 -51.20
C TYR A 66 -5.59 21.19 -52.13
N ARG A 67 -5.57 21.49 -53.44
CA ARG A 67 -4.88 20.69 -54.47
C ARG A 67 -3.40 20.47 -54.17
N GLN A 68 -2.83 19.35 -54.65
CA GLN A 68 -1.46 18.91 -54.31
C GLN A 68 -0.35 19.86 -54.78
N LYS A 69 -0.57 20.59 -55.89
CA LYS A 69 0.40 21.51 -56.51
C LYS A 69 -0.33 22.77 -57.01
N GLY A 70 0.43 23.85 -57.26
CA GLY A 70 -0.09 25.07 -57.88
C GLY A 70 -0.75 26.08 -56.93
N THR A 71 -0.48 26.03 -55.62
CA THR A 71 -1.05 26.96 -54.62
C THR A 71 -0.03 27.86 -53.93
N GLY A 72 1.27 27.63 -54.12
CA GLY A 72 2.36 28.35 -53.43
C GLY A 72 2.50 28.04 -51.93
N ARG A 73 1.58 27.25 -51.35
CA ARG A 73 1.60 26.85 -49.93
C ARG A 73 2.31 25.51 -49.74
N ALA A 74 2.76 25.24 -48.51
CA ALA A 74 3.30 23.93 -48.13
C ALA A 74 2.28 22.80 -48.39
N ARG A 75 2.73 21.57 -48.65
CA ARG A 75 1.83 20.45 -48.94
C ARG A 75 1.12 19.98 -47.67
N GLN A 76 -0.21 19.87 -47.72
CA GLN A 76 -1.01 19.42 -46.58
C GLN A 76 -2.03 18.36 -46.98
N GLY A 77 -2.09 17.30 -46.17
CA GLY A 77 -3.03 16.19 -46.36
C GLY A 77 -4.32 16.32 -45.56
N SER A 78 -4.30 17.04 -44.44
CA SER A 78 -5.43 17.18 -43.52
C SER A 78 -5.23 18.39 -42.61
N THR A 79 -6.33 18.99 -42.14
CA THR A 79 -6.31 20.05 -41.12
C THR A 79 -6.09 19.52 -39.71
N ARG A 80 -6.12 18.19 -39.49
CA ARG A 80 -5.89 17.55 -38.18
C ARG A 80 -4.49 16.98 -38.01
N ALA A 81 -3.56 17.32 -38.91
CA ALA A 81 -2.18 16.90 -38.79
C ALA A 81 -1.52 17.52 -37.52
N PRO A 82 -0.53 16.85 -36.90
CA PRO A 82 0.02 17.28 -35.60
C PRO A 82 0.62 18.68 -35.57
N GLN A 83 1.17 19.14 -36.69
CA GLN A 83 1.74 20.48 -36.83
C GLN A 83 0.68 21.60 -36.88
N PHE A 84 -0.61 21.27 -37.00
CA PHE A 84 -1.69 22.26 -36.98
C PHE A 84 -2.18 22.51 -35.56
N ALA A 85 -2.58 23.76 -35.29
CA ALA A 85 -3.38 24.08 -34.11
C ALA A 85 -4.70 23.29 -34.13
N GLY A 86 -5.03 22.62 -33.02
CA GLY A 86 -6.17 21.71 -32.95
C GLY A 86 -6.01 20.42 -33.78
N GLY A 87 -4.76 20.09 -34.15
CA GLY A 87 -4.37 18.78 -34.66
C GLY A 87 -4.31 17.71 -33.58
N GLY A 88 -4.18 16.44 -33.98
CA GLY A 88 -4.02 15.34 -33.03
C GLY A 88 -2.60 15.19 -32.50
N VAL A 89 -2.46 14.61 -31.32
CA VAL A 89 -1.15 14.32 -30.69
C VAL A 89 -0.61 12.99 -31.22
N VAL A 90 0.67 12.95 -31.65
CA VAL A 90 1.29 11.73 -32.19
C VAL A 90 1.64 10.74 -31.08
N HIS A 91 2.50 11.14 -30.15
CA HIS A 91 2.96 10.33 -29.03
C HIS A 91 2.50 10.97 -27.72
N GLY A 92 1.19 10.95 -27.51
CA GLY A 92 0.59 11.41 -26.26
C GLY A 92 0.22 10.24 -25.33
N PRO A 93 -0.09 10.53 -24.06
CA PRO A 93 -0.50 9.53 -23.10
C PRO A 93 -1.68 8.69 -23.61
N GLN A 94 -1.61 7.39 -23.37
CA GLN A 94 -2.70 6.44 -23.62
C GLN A 94 -2.99 5.65 -22.35
N PRO A 95 -4.25 5.25 -22.12
CA PRO A 95 -4.59 4.43 -20.97
C PRO A 95 -3.79 3.13 -21.01
N ARG A 96 -3.14 2.80 -19.91
CA ARG A 96 -2.38 1.56 -19.76
C ARG A 96 -2.39 1.11 -18.31
N ASP A 97 -2.27 -0.20 -18.13
CA ASP A 97 -1.96 -0.79 -16.83
C ASP A 97 -0.46 -0.62 -16.52
N TYR A 98 -0.17 -0.23 -15.29
CA TYR A 98 1.17 -0.05 -14.76
C TYR A 98 1.60 -1.22 -13.86
N SER A 99 0.71 -2.19 -13.62
CA SER A 99 0.98 -3.33 -12.76
C SER A 99 2.17 -4.16 -13.25
N GLN A 100 2.97 -4.65 -12.31
CA GLN A 100 4.15 -5.46 -12.59
C GLN A 100 4.03 -6.78 -11.83
N ARG A 101 4.23 -7.90 -12.54
CA ARG A 101 4.19 -9.22 -11.92
C ARG A 101 5.42 -9.42 -11.03
N THR A 102 5.19 -9.48 -9.72
CA THR A 102 6.23 -9.77 -8.73
C THR A 102 6.03 -11.18 -8.15
N PRO A 103 7.05 -12.05 -8.15
CA PRO A 103 6.98 -13.39 -7.57
C PRO A 103 6.50 -13.39 -6.10
N LYS A 104 5.69 -14.38 -5.71
CA LYS A 104 5.14 -14.50 -4.35
C LYS A 104 6.24 -14.52 -3.27
N LYS A 105 7.31 -15.28 -3.52
CA LYS A 105 8.47 -15.37 -2.61
C LYS A 105 9.16 -14.02 -2.39
N MET A 106 9.23 -13.18 -3.43
CA MET A 106 9.82 -11.84 -3.31
C MET A 106 8.97 -10.92 -2.43
N LYS A 107 7.64 -10.96 -2.59
CA LYS A 107 6.73 -10.17 -1.75
C LYS A 107 6.83 -10.58 -0.28
N ALA A 108 6.81 -11.88 -0.01
CA ALA A 108 6.93 -12.42 1.35
C ALA A 108 8.29 -12.07 1.99
N ALA A 109 9.39 -12.25 1.25
CA ALA A 109 10.72 -11.90 1.74
C ALA A 109 10.87 -10.39 2.00
N ALA A 110 10.34 -9.53 1.13
CA ALA A 110 10.37 -8.09 1.33
C ALA A 110 9.61 -7.65 2.58
N LEU A 111 8.42 -8.23 2.85
CA LEU A 111 7.69 -7.94 4.09
C LEU A 111 8.49 -8.36 5.33
N ARG A 112 9.08 -9.56 5.34
CA ARG A 112 9.93 -10.04 6.45
C ARG A 112 11.14 -9.14 6.68
N HIS A 113 11.78 -8.67 5.60
CA HIS A 113 12.90 -7.74 5.70
C HIS A 113 12.48 -6.40 6.34
N ALA A 114 11.33 -5.86 5.94
CA ALA A 114 10.80 -4.62 6.52
C ALA A 114 10.45 -4.78 8.01
N LEU A 115 9.82 -5.89 8.38
CA LEU A 115 9.49 -6.20 9.77
C LEU A 115 10.75 -6.48 10.61
N THR A 116 11.75 -7.17 10.05
CA THR A 116 13.05 -7.39 10.72
C THR A 116 13.75 -6.07 11.04
N ASP A 117 13.71 -5.10 10.12
CA ASP A 117 14.26 -3.76 10.37
C ASP A 117 13.55 -3.06 11.55
N ARG A 118 12.21 -3.13 11.59
CA ARG A 118 11.44 -2.56 12.71
C ARG A 118 11.72 -3.29 14.03
N ALA A 119 11.81 -4.63 14.01
CA ALA A 119 12.12 -5.44 15.18
C ALA A 119 13.49 -5.10 15.78
N ARG A 120 14.54 -5.01 14.93
CA ARG A 120 15.91 -4.68 15.37
C ARG A 120 16.04 -3.31 16.02
N ASN A 121 15.18 -2.37 15.63
CA ASN A 121 15.15 -1.01 16.16
C ASN A 121 14.13 -0.83 17.29
N ALA A 122 13.57 -1.92 17.85
CA ALA A 122 12.55 -1.89 18.90
C ALA A 122 11.30 -1.06 18.55
N ARG A 123 10.85 -1.16 17.28
CA ARG A 123 9.73 -0.40 16.70
C ARG A 123 8.49 -1.25 16.45
N ILE A 124 8.44 -2.42 17.06
CA ILE A 124 7.28 -3.32 17.04
C ILE A 124 6.73 -3.34 18.45
N HIS A 125 5.43 -3.08 18.56
CA HIS A 125 4.71 -3.06 19.82
C HIS A 125 3.50 -3.96 19.73
N VAL A 126 3.16 -4.63 20.83
CA VAL A 126 1.95 -5.46 20.91
C VAL A 126 1.08 -4.93 22.04
N VAL A 127 -0.19 -4.72 21.76
CA VAL A 127 -1.20 -4.26 22.72
C VAL A 127 -2.30 -5.29 22.87
N THR A 128 -2.88 -5.43 24.06
CA THR A 128 -4.06 -6.34 24.23
C THR A 128 -5.27 -5.81 23.46
N GLY A 129 -5.42 -4.49 23.39
CA GLY A 129 -6.47 -3.80 22.65
C GLY A 129 -6.15 -2.31 22.49
N VAL A 130 -6.96 -1.60 21.70
CA VAL A 130 -6.78 -0.16 21.48
C VAL A 130 -7.58 0.69 22.47
N VAL A 131 -8.72 0.16 22.92
CA VAL A 131 -9.64 0.81 23.87
C VAL A 131 -10.20 -0.21 24.86
N ASP A 132 -10.36 0.18 26.13
CA ASP A 132 -11.06 -0.61 27.15
C ASP A 132 -12.55 -0.22 27.15
N GLY A 133 -13.34 -0.86 26.28
CA GLY A 133 -14.79 -0.67 26.20
C GLY A 133 -15.27 0.03 24.93
N GLY A 134 -15.98 1.15 25.08
CA GLY A 134 -16.63 1.86 23.97
C GLY A 134 -15.68 2.59 23.01
N VAL A 135 -16.21 2.97 21.84
CA VAL A 135 -15.47 3.72 20.81
C VAL A 135 -15.00 5.07 21.36
N SER A 136 -13.69 5.31 21.38
CA SER A 136 -13.11 6.57 21.85
C SER A 136 -11.77 6.90 21.20
N THR A 137 -11.77 7.88 20.30
CA THR A 137 -10.54 8.39 19.67
C THR A 137 -9.58 9.02 20.68
N LYS A 138 -10.08 9.61 21.76
CA LYS A 138 -9.23 10.18 22.82
C LYS A 138 -8.44 9.10 23.55
N ALA A 139 -9.07 7.96 23.83
CA ALA A 139 -8.40 6.82 24.46
C ALA A 139 -7.33 6.23 23.53
N ALA A 140 -7.67 5.98 22.26
CA ALA A 140 -6.72 5.49 21.26
C ALA A 140 -5.51 6.44 21.09
N LYS A 141 -5.75 7.76 21.03
CA LYS A 141 -4.67 8.76 20.95
C LYS A 141 -3.75 8.72 22.17
N SER A 142 -4.32 8.58 23.37
CA SER A 142 -3.58 8.51 24.63
C SER A 142 -2.68 7.26 24.68
N LEU A 143 -3.23 6.10 24.30
CA LEU A 143 -2.47 4.85 24.22
C LEU A 143 -1.31 4.97 23.21
N LEU A 144 -1.61 5.38 21.98
CA LEU A 144 -0.59 5.48 20.93
C LEU A 144 0.51 6.49 21.27
N ALA A 145 0.19 7.59 21.95
CA ALA A 145 1.18 8.57 22.42
C ALA A 145 2.10 8.02 23.52
N LYS A 146 1.63 7.06 24.34
CA LYS A 146 2.48 6.36 25.32
C LYS A 146 3.42 5.36 24.67
N ILE A 147 3.01 4.77 23.55
CA ILE A 147 3.80 3.79 22.81
C ILE A 147 4.90 4.48 22.01
N SER A 148 4.55 5.55 21.30
CA SER A 148 5.49 6.27 20.45
C SER A 148 5.12 7.73 20.24
N GLU A 149 6.15 8.58 20.19
CA GLU A 149 6.05 9.99 19.83
C GLU A 149 6.27 10.24 18.33
N ARG A 150 6.51 9.17 17.54
CA ARG A 150 6.82 9.28 16.11
C ARG A 150 5.58 9.62 15.27
N LYS A 151 5.83 10.06 14.04
CA LYS A 151 4.80 10.70 13.21
C LYS A 151 3.89 9.72 12.51
N ASN A 152 4.40 8.56 12.10
CA ASN A 152 3.64 7.59 11.33
C ASN A 152 3.56 6.27 12.10
N LEU A 153 2.35 5.83 12.42
CA LEU A 153 2.08 4.58 13.12
C LEU A 153 1.28 3.66 12.22
N LEU A 154 1.74 2.42 12.07
CA LEU A 154 0.94 1.36 11.48
C LEU A 154 0.25 0.59 12.59
N LEU A 155 -1.08 0.66 12.64
CA LEU A 155 -1.90 -0.09 13.56
C LEU A 155 -2.48 -1.32 12.84
N VAL A 156 -2.12 -2.51 13.30
CA VAL A 156 -2.62 -3.78 12.76
C VAL A 156 -3.65 -4.33 13.73
N ILE A 157 -4.90 -4.39 13.28
CA ILE A 157 -6.05 -4.87 14.06
C ILE A 157 -6.76 -6.00 13.33
N ASP A 158 -7.48 -6.84 14.08
CA ASP A 158 -8.40 -7.79 13.48
C ASP A 158 -9.61 -7.04 12.88
N ARG A 159 -10.17 -7.56 11.80
CA ARG A 159 -11.34 -6.99 11.13
C ARG A 159 -12.57 -6.95 12.03
N ALA A 160 -12.70 -7.90 12.96
CA ALA A 160 -13.81 -7.98 13.88
C ALA A 160 -13.77 -6.88 14.98
N ASP A 161 -12.63 -6.22 15.19
CA ASP A 161 -12.48 -5.17 16.19
C ASP A 161 -12.92 -3.78 15.67
N GLU A 162 -14.24 -3.63 15.52
CA GLU A 162 -14.84 -2.36 15.08
C GLU A 162 -14.54 -1.21 16.06
N ALA A 163 -14.43 -1.51 17.35
CA ALA A 163 -14.18 -0.51 18.38
C ALA A 163 -12.80 0.13 18.20
N ALA A 164 -11.76 -0.68 17.97
CA ALA A 164 -10.43 -0.19 17.65
C ALA A 164 -10.39 0.58 16.32
N LEU A 165 -11.04 0.06 15.28
CA LEU A 165 -11.08 0.68 13.96
C LEU A 165 -11.68 2.09 14.02
N LEU A 166 -12.88 2.20 14.60
CA LEU A 166 -13.60 3.48 14.70
C LEU A 166 -12.85 4.47 15.61
N SER A 167 -12.17 3.98 16.64
CA SER A 167 -11.41 4.81 17.56
C SER A 167 -10.15 5.39 16.89
N ALA A 168 -9.43 4.63 16.07
CA ALA A 168 -8.16 5.04 15.50
C ALA A 168 -8.25 5.71 14.11
N ARG A 169 -9.27 5.43 13.29
CA ARG A 169 -9.33 5.86 11.87
C ARG A 169 -9.28 7.37 11.62
N ASN A 170 -9.65 8.17 12.63
CA ASN A 170 -9.66 9.63 12.52
C ASN A 170 -8.30 10.27 12.84
N LEU A 171 -7.33 9.48 13.33
CA LEU A 171 -6.00 9.98 13.66
C LEU A 171 -5.14 10.07 12.38
N PRO A 172 -4.67 11.25 11.97
CA PRO A 172 -3.98 11.43 10.69
C PRO A 172 -2.62 10.72 10.62
N GLN A 173 -2.01 10.48 11.77
CA GLN A 173 -0.74 9.77 11.96
C GLN A 173 -0.87 8.25 11.90
N VAL A 174 -2.10 7.71 11.94
CA VAL A 174 -2.33 6.26 12.04
C VAL A 174 -2.83 5.72 10.72
N HIS A 175 -2.12 4.75 10.18
CA HIS A 175 -2.62 3.90 9.12
C HIS A 175 -3.08 2.57 9.72
N ILE A 176 -4.25 2.08 9.32
CA ILE A 176 -4.85 0.87 9.86
C ILE A 176 -4.86 -0.21 8.79
N LEU A 177 -4.39 -1.40 9.12
CA LEU A 177 -4.46 -2.59 8.27
C LEU A 177 -4.96 -3.80 9.04
N GLU A 178 -5.57 -4.73 8.31
CA GLU A 178 -5.81 -6.09 8.78
C GLU A 178 -4.53 -6.94 8.64
N PRO A 179 -4.32 -7.96 9.49
CA PRO A 179 -3.12 -8.81 9.43
C PRO A 179 -2.93 -9.47 8.06
N GLY A 180 -4.02 -9.85 7.38
CA GLY A 180 -3.98 -10.43 6.03
C GLY A 180 -3.63 -9.43 4.91
N GLN A 181 -3.72 -8.13 5.17
CA GLN A 181 -3.40 -7.07 4.22
C GLN A 181 -2.02 -6.43 4.48
N LEU A 182 -1.31 -6.90 5.50
CA LEU A 182 0.00 -6.37 5.86
C LEU A 182 0.97 -6.46 4.69
N ASN A 183 1.57 -5.32 4.33
CA ASN A 183 2.37 -5.22 3.12
C ASN A 183 3.65 -4.39 3.34
N THR A 184 4.60 -4.49 2.41
CA THR A 184 5.92 -3.88 2.54
C THR A 184 5.90 -2.35 2.54
N TYR A 185 5.06 -1.71 1.71
CA TYR A 185 5.00 -0.25 1.62
C TYR A 185 4.54 0.37 2.93
N ASP A 186 3.45 -0.12 3.51
CA ASP A 186 2.87 0.47 4.71
C ASP A 186 3.78 0.28 5.94
N VAL A 187 4.49 -0.84 6.03
CA VAL A 187 5.52 -1.04 7.08
C VAL A 187 6.69 -0.07 6.93
N LEU A 188 7.09 0.26 5.69
CA LEU A 188 8.22 1.16 5.44
C LEU A 188 7.86 2.64 5.63
N VAL A 189 6.63 3.04 5.30
CA VAL A 189 6.12 4.41 5.50
C VAL A 189 5.93 4.72 6.99
N SER A 190 5.57 3.71 7.77
CA SER A 190 5.37 3.84 9.20
C SER A 190 6.66 3.72 9.98
N ASP A 191 6.79 4.58 10.98
CA ASP A 191 7.94 4.60 11.87
C ASP A 191 7.90 3.41 12.84
N ASP A 192 6.73 3.20 13.46
CA ASP A 192 6.46 2.11 14.39
C ASP A 192 5.23 1.29 13.94
N VAL A 193 5.26 0.00 14.26
CA VAL A 193 4.19 -0.96 13.97
C VAL A 193 3.61 -1.45 15.29
N VAL A 194 2.31 -1.24 15.46
CA VAL A 194 1.54 -1.64 16.65
C VAL A 194 0.57 -2.73 16.25
N PHE A 195 0.69 -3.91 16.83
CA PHE A 195 -0.26 -5.01 16.65
C PHE A 195 -1.19 -5.12 17.85
N THR A 196 -2.47 -5.42 17.63
CA THR A 196 -3.26 -6.04 18.69
C THR A 196 -2.82 -7.49 18.87
N GLN A 197 -2.93 -8.03 20.09
CA GLN A 197 -2.50 -9.39 20.40
C GLN A 197 -3.15 -10.42 19.46
N ALA A 198 -4.47 -10.32 19.27
CA ALA A 198 -5.21 -11.19 18.34
C ALA A 198 -4.68 -11.08 16.89
N ALA A 199 -4.39 -9.86 16.41
CA ALA A 199 -3.87 -9.65 15.07
C ALA A 199 -2.43 -10.18 14.93
N PHE A 200 -1.61 -10.07 15.97
CA PHE A 200 -0.26 -10.62 15.99
C PHE A 200 -0.27 -12.15 15.90
N GLU A 201 -1.10 -12.81 16.71
CA GLU A 201 -1.25 -14.28 16.71
C GLU A 201 -1.77 -14.79 15.35
N SER A 202 -2.77 -14.11 14.79
CA SER A 202 -3.29 -14.39 13.44
C SER A 202 -2.21 -14.22 12.36
N PHE A 203 -1.40 -13.17 12.44
CA PHE A 203 -0.31 -12.96 11.49
C PHE A 203 0.80 -14.02 11.59
N VAL A 204 1.19 -14.41 12.81
CA VAL A 204 2.25 -15.39 13.06
C VAL A 204 1.83 -16.81 12.68
N SER A 205 0.58 -17.19 12.99
CA SER A 205 0.03 -18.50 12.58
C SER A 205 -0.10 -18.64 11.07
N GLY A 206 -0.10 -17.51 10.34
CA GLY A 206 -0.24 -17.47 8.89
C GLY A 206 -1.69 -17.66 8.46
N PRO A 207 -1.97 -17.67 7.15
CA PRO A 207 -3.31 -17.94 6.66
C PRO A 207 -3.72 -19.36 7.09
N GLN A 208 -4.66 -19.45 8.04
CA GLN A 208 -5.40 -20.70 8.26
C GLN A 208 -6.03 -21.08 6.94
N ALA A 209 -5.85 -22.34 6.52
CA ALA A 209 -6.61 -22.89 5.42
C ALA A 209 -8.08 -22.80 5.85
N THR A 210 -8.81 -21.83 5.33
CA THR A 210 -10.26 -21.85 5.42
C THR A 210 -10.69 -23.11 4.69
N ASP A 211 -11.15 -24.11 5.43
CA ASP A 211 -11.78 -25.31 4.90
C ASP A 211 -12.78 -24.87 3.84
N THR A 212 -12.41 -25.09 2.57
CA THR A 212 -13.31 -24.84 1.44
C THR A 212 -14.21 -26.05 1.34
N GLU A 213 -15.05 -26.25 2.35
CA GLU A 213 -16.22 -27.11 2.22
C GLU A 213 -17.28 -26.32 1.46
N GLY A 214 -17.58 -26.75 0.23
CA GLY A 214 -18.82 -26.38 -0.46
C GLY A 214 -18.69 -25.36 -1.60
N SER A 215 -18.17 -25.80 -2.75
CA SER A 215 -18.63 -25.30 -4.05
C SER A 215 -18.40 -26.35 -5.13
N GLU A 216 -18.98 -27.54 -4.93
CA GLU A 216 -19.43 -28.37 -6.05
C GLU A 216 -20.88 -27.96 -6.36
N ALA A 217 -21.05 -27.20 -7.43
CA ALA A 217 -22.28 -27.08 -8.21
C ALA A 217 -21.93 -26.47 -9.58
#